data_AF-A0A556TV26-F1
#
_entry.id   AF-A0A556TV26-F1
#
_cell.length_a   1.000
_cell.length_b   1.000
_cell.length_c   1.000
_cell.angle_alpha   90.00
_cell.angle_beta   90.00
_cell.angle_gamma   90.00
#
_symmetry.space_group_name_H-M   'P 1'
#
loop_
_entity.id
_entity.type
_entity.pdbx_description
1 polymer ?
#
loop_
_entity_poly.entity_id
_entity_poly.type
_entity_poly.pdbx_seq_one_letter_code
_entity_poly.pdbx_strand_id
1 'polypeptide(L)'
;MKEERQKREHLAKQGQRALKEANEAFKALPMTPSDLHSTAHVPVLQNSNGSTLAGLATISSHLVNKAKKKELLGDSAEQRAVVQQWLEYRLTRLDYCSKDEVKFILKELNQFLVDKVYLAGNKLTLADMLMYHGIHHIIMELAVQQKEKYFNVTRWFDHIQHYPGLRHHLTPVIVLRNRVYPRGQH
;
A
#
# COMPACT_ATOMS: atom_id res chain seq x y z
N MET A 1 -11.64 -27.72 -11.25
CA MET A 1 -11.65 -28.22 -9.85
C MET A 1 -10.40 -27.85 -9.05
N LYS A 2 -9.18 -28.34 -9.37
CA LYS A 2 -7.96 -27.98 -8.61
C LYS A 2 -7.52 -26.51 -8.78
N GLU A 3 -7.50 -25.99 -10.01
CA GLU A 3 -7.15 -24.59 -10.28
C GLU A 3 -8.15 -23.60 -9.67
N GLU A 4 -9.44 -23.92 -9.72
CA GLU A 4 -10.48 -23.06 -9.17
C GLU A 4 -10.40 -22.99 -7.63
N ARG A 5 -10.02 -24.10 -6.99
CA ARG A 5 -9.74 -24.15 -5.55
C ARG A 5 -8.48 -23.36 -5.18
N GLN A 6 -7.40 -23.50 -5.95
CA GLN A 6 -6.19 -22.71 -5.75
C GLN A 6 -6.42 -21.21 -5.95
N LYS A 7 -7.22 -20.85 -6.97
CA LYS A 7 -7.64 -19.47 -7.22
C LYS A 7 -8.43 -18.93 -6.03
N ARG A 8 -9.42 -19.66 -5.51
CA ARG A 8 -10.20 -19.27 -4.32
C ARG A 8 -9.35 -19.15 -3.06
N GLU A 9 -8.41 -20.05 -2.83
CA GLU A 9 -7.48 -20.01 -1.70
C GLU A 9 -6.51 -18.83 -1.78
N HIS A 10 -5.98 -18.51 -2.96
CA HIS A 10 -5.14 -17.34 -3.19
C HIS A 10 -5.93 -16.04 -2.95
N LEU A 11 -7.15 -15.99 -3.47
CA LEU A 11 -8.06 -14.86 -3.36
C LEU A 11 -8.48 -14.64 -1.89
N ALA A 12 -8.71 -15.72 -1.11
CA ALA A 12 -9.06 -15.64 0.31
C ALA A 12 -7.90 -15.09 1.16
N LYS A 13 -6.67 -15.51 0.86
CA LYS A 13 -5.45 -14.98 1.49
C LYS A 13 -5.24 -13.50 1.18
N GLN A 14 -5.54 -13.07 -0.05
CA GLN A 14 -5.46 -11.67 -0.46
C GLN A 14 -6.48 -10.80 0.27
N GLY A 15 -7.73 -11.26 0.42
CA GLY A 15 -8.77 -10.57 1.19
C GLY A 15 -8.42 -10.44 2.68
N GLN A 16 -7.92 -11.50 3.32
CA GLN A 16 -7.45 -11.48 4.71
C GLN A 16 -6.25 -10.54 4.91
N ARG A 17 -5.36 -10.46 3.92
CA ARG A 17 -4.21 -9.55 3.95
C ARG A 17 -4.65 -8.09 3.84
N ALA A 18 -5.53 -7.75 2.91
CA ALA A 18 -6.10 -6.40 2.79
C ALA A 18 -6.87 -5.98 4.06
N LEU A 19 -7.59 -6.92 4.68
CA LEU A 19 -8.29 -6.74 5.96
C LEU A 19 -7.31 -6.39 7.10
N LYS A 20 -6.20 -7.12 7.17
CA LYS A 20 -5.16 -6.90 8.16
C LYS A 20 -4.42 -5.59 7.90
N GLU A 21 -4.13 -5.24 6.65
CA GLU A 21 -3.48 -3.97 6.27
C GLU A 21 -4.33 -2.76 6.65
N ALA A 22 -5.63 -2.80 6.35
CA ALA A 22 -6.57 -1.78 6.82
C ALA A 22 -6.59 -1.74 8.36
N ASN A 23 -6.77 -2.88 9.03
CA ASN A 23 -6.82 -2.92 10.49
C ASN A 23 -5.53 -2.41 11.15
N GLU A 24 -4.35 -2.74 10.61
CA GLU A 24 -3.06 -2.27 11.11
C GLU A 24 -2.88 -0.77 10.87
N ALA A 25 -3.08 -0.28 9.64
CA ALA A 25 -2.98 1.15 9.29
C ALA A 25 -3.89 2.04 10.18
N PHE A 26 -4.93 1.45 10.76
CA PHE A 26 -5.92 2.12 11.57
C PHE A 26 -5.98 1.63 13.03
N LYS A 27 -5.00 0.87 13.53
CA LYS A 27 -4.90 0.44 14.94
C LYS A 27 -4.84 1.60 15.95
N ALA A 28 -4.52 2.80 15.49
CA ALA A 28 -4.59 4.03 16.28
C ALA A 28 -6.02 4.59 16.43
N LEU A 29 -7.04 3.95 15.84
CA LEU A 29 -8.43 4.38 15.88
C LEU A 29 -9.25 3.51 16.84
N PRO A 30 -10.25 4.09 17.53
CA PRO A 30 -11.13 3.36 18.45
C PRO A 30 -12.15 2.53 17.64
N MET A 31 -11.71 1.39 17.11
CA MET A 31 -12.57 0.41 16.44
C MET A 31 -12.26 -1.01 16.94
N THR A 32 -13.31 -1.76 17.25
CA THR A 32 -13.21 -3.15 17.71
C THR A 32 -13.03 -4.09 16.52
N PRO A 33 -12.16 -5.11 16.61
CA PRO A 33 -11.91 -6.07 15.52
C PRO A 33 -13.14 -6.87 15.03
N SER A 34 -14.24 -6.82 15.76
CA SER A 34 -15.51 -7.52 15.49
C SER A 34 -16.27 -6.99 14.26
N ASP A 35 -15.97 -5.78 13.80
CA ASP A 35 -16.82 -5.05 12.85
C ASP A 35 -16.38 -5.25 11.38
N LEU A 36 -15.26 -5.92 11.17
CA LEU A 36 -14.59 -6.03 9.87
C LEU A 36 -14.58 -7.51 9.40
N HIS A 37 -15.32 -7.82 8.35
CA HIS A 37 -15.43 -9.17 7.78
C HIS A 37 -15.30 -9.17 6.26
N SER A 38 -15.11 -10.33 5.63
CA SER A 38 -14.95 -10.47 4.17
C SER A 38 -16.02 -11.43 3.64
N THR A 39 -16.85 -10.97 2.70
CA THR A 39 -17.93 -11.79 2.12
C THR A 39 -17.60 -12.38 0.75
N ALA A 40 -16.66 -11.79 0.01
CA ALA A 40 -16.22 -12.29 -1.30
C ALA A 40 -14.95 -11.56 -1.79
N HIS A 41 -13.88 -11.57 -0.98
CA HIS A 41 -12.57 -10.90 -1.27
C HIS A 41 -12.55 -9.39 -1.16
N VAL A 42 -13.73 -8.78 -1.14
CA VAL A 42 -13.91 -7.37 -0.84
C VAL A 42 -14.05 -7.22 0.68
N PRO A 43 -13.20 -6.44 1.36
CA PRO A 43 -13.37 -6.19 2.78
C PRO A 43 -14.67 -5.42 3.01
N VAL A 44 -15.38 -5.75 4.08
CA VAL A 44 -16.64 -5.12 4.49
C VAL A 44 -16.54 -4.65 5.93
N LEU A 45 -16.80 -3.37 6.16
CA LEU A 45 -16.91 -2.74 7.47
C LEU A 45 -18.39 -2.57 7.83
N GLN A 46 -18.82 -3.14 8.94
CA GLN A 46 -20.11 -2.82 9.56
C GLN A 46 -19.93 -1.68 10.55
N ASN A 47 -20.76 -0.66 10.43
CA ASN A 47 -20.75 0.46 11.36
C ASN A 47 -21.74 0.20 12.50
N SER A 48 -21.54 0.87 13.63
CA SER A 48 -22.37 0.69 14.84
C SER A 48 -23.84 1.07 14.65
N ASN A 49 -24.15 1.80 13.58
CA ASN A 49 -25.52 2.17 13.18
C ASN A 49 -26.17 1.19 12.20
N GLY A 50 -25.53 0.03 11.92
CA GLY A 50 -26.03 -0.99 11.00
C GLY A 50 -25.72 -0.75 9.52
N SER A 51 -25.12 0.39 9.14
CA SER A 51 -24.67 0.62 7.77
C SER A 51 -23.43 -0.22 7.43
N THR A 52 -23.29 -0.63 6.17
CA THR A 52 -22.15 -1.42 5.70
C THR A 52 -21.38 -0.67 4.62
N LEU A 53 -20.06 -0.75 4.67
CA LEU A 53 -19.14 -0.20 3.66
C LEU A 53 -18.31 -1.34 3.11
N ALA A 54 -18.18 -1.41 1.79
CA ALA A 54 -17.39 -2.44 1.12
C ALA A 54 -16.28 -1.82 0.27
N GLY A 55 -15.14 -2.50 0.22
CA GLY A 55 -13.99 -2.13 -0.62
C GLY A 55 -12.85 -1.50 0.18
N LEU A 56 -11.62 -1.90 -0.15
CA LEU A 56 -10.43 -1.46 0.57
C LEU A 56 -10.27 0.06 0.53
N ALA A 57 -10.39 0.67 -0.66
CA ALA A 57 -10.28 2.13 -0.81
C ALA A 57 -11.41 2.86 -0.07
N THR A 58 -12.66 2.40 -0.19
CA THR A 58 -13.82 2.99 0.47
C THR A 58 -13.70 2.94 1.99
N ILE A 59 -13.38 1.76 2.53
CA ILE A 59 -13.19 1.55 3.97
C ILE A 59 -12.03 2.40 4.46
N SER A 60 -10.89 2.38 3.77
CA SER A 60 -9.72 3.16 4.18
C SER A 60 -10.00 4.66 4.17
N SER A 61 -10.67 5.17 3.14
CA SER A 61 -11.11 6.58 3.07
C SER A 61 -12.11 6.94 4.17
N HIS A 62 -13.02 6.03 4.51
CA HIS A 62 -13.94 6.22 5.63
C HIS A 62 -13.17 6.28 6.97
N LEU A 63 -12.21 5.39 7.19
CA LEU A 63 -11.39 5.35 8.40
C LEU A 63 -10.52 6.61 8.54
N VAL A 64 -9.93 7.09 7.44
CA VAL A 64 -9.20 8.38 7.40
C VAL A 64 -10.11 9.54 7.81
N ASN A 65 -11.35 9.58 7.32
CA ASN A 65 -12.31 10.61 7.70
C ASN A 65 -12.70 10.51 9.18
N LYS A 66 -12.97 9.29 9.68
CA LYS A 66 -13.28 9.03 11.09
C LYS A 66 -12.13 9.42 12.02
N ALA A 67 -10.89 9.24 11.56
CA ALA A 67 -9.66 9.66 12.25
C ALA A 67 -9.43 11.18 12.25
N LYS A 68 -10.24 11.95 11.52
CA LYS A 68 -10.03 13.39 11.29
C LYS A 68 -8.68 13.72 10.61
N LYS A 69 -8.14 12.80 9.79
CA LYS A 69 -6.88 12.95 9.06
C LYS A 69 -7.09 13.19 7.56
N LYS A 70 -7.99 14.11 7.21
CA LYS A 70 -8.43 14.33 5.81
C LYS A 70 -7.29 14.71 4.86
N GLU A 71 -6.21 15.26 5.38
CA GLU A 71 -4.98 15.56 4.65
C GLU A 71 -4.39 14.32 3.95
N LEU A 72 -4.62 13.11 4.49
CA LEU A 72 -4.19 11.86 3.86
C LEU A 72 -4.94 11.54 2.56
N LEU A 73 -6.09 12.19 2.32
CA LEU A 73 -6.84 12.08 1.07
C LEU A 73 -6.39 13.13 0.03
N GLY A 74 -5.53 14.08 0.41
CA GLY A 74 -5.07 15.19 -0.44
C GLY A 74 -5.68 16.54 -0.07
N ASP A 75 -4.82 17.58 0.00
CA ASP A 75 -5.22 18.92 0.42
C ASP A 75 -5.88 19.72 -0.72
N SER A 76 -5.42 19.53 -1.95
CA SER A 76 -5.96 20.18 -3.16
C SER A 76 -6.80 19.22 -4.03
N ALA A 77 -7.52 19.76 -5.00
CA ALA A 77 -8.29 18.94 -5.95
C ALA A 77 -7.36 18.02 -6.77
N GLU A 78 -6.21 18.53 -7.18
CA GLU A 78 -5.18 17.82 -7.92
C GLU A 78 -4.59 16.68 -7.06
N GLN A 79 -4.24 16.97 -5.81
CA GLN A 79 -3.72 15.92 -4.91
C GLN A 79 -4.77 14.84 -4.65
N ARG A 80 -6.03 15.22 -4.43
CA ARG A 80 -7.14 14.25 -4.28
C ARG A 80 -7.30 13.36 -5.50
N ALA A 81 -7.19 13.94 -6.70
CA ALA A 81 -7.25 13.18 -7.94
C ALA A 81 -6.10 12.17 -8.06
N VAL A 82 -4.86 12.59 -7.74
CA VAL A 82 -3.69 11.70 -7.75
C VAL A 82 -3.81 10.59 -6.70
N VAL A 83 -4.29 10.90 -5.49
CA VAL A 83 -4.56 9.88 -4.47
C VAL A 83 -5.54 8.86 -5.01
N GLN A 84 -6.69 9.30 -5.54
CA GLN A 84 -7.70 8.40 -6.08
C GLN A 84 -7.18 7.55 -7.25
N GLN A 85 -6.38 8.14 -8.15
CA GLN A 85 -5.74 7.42 -9.24
C GLN A 85 -4.87 6.26 -8.73
N TRP A 86 -4.06 6.48 -7.69
CA TRP A 86 -3.20 5.43 -7.14
C TRP A 86 -3.98 4.38 -6.35
N LEU A 87 -5.08 4.76 -5.70
CA LEU A 87 -6.00 3.79 -5.10
C LEU A 87 -6.63 2.89 -6.15
N GLU A 88 -7.06 3.46 -7.27
CA GLU A 88 -7.61 2.69 -8.39
C GLU A 88 -6.53 1.80 -9.03
N TYR A 89 -5.32 2.32 -9.25
CA TYR A 89 -4.19 1.55 -9.78
C TYR A 89 -3.84 0.37 -8.88
N ARG A 90 -3.83 0.57 -7.55
CA ARG A 90 -3.65 -0.50 -6.57
C ARG A 90 -4.66 -1.63 -6.80
N LEU A 91 -5.94 -1.27 -6.88
CA LEU A 91 -7.03 -2.23 -6.93
C LEU A 91 -7.14 -2.94 -8.28
N THR A 92 -6.93 -2.23 -9.39
CA THR A 92 -7.19 -2.78 -10.73
C THR A 92 -5.96 -3.34 -11.42
N ARG A 93 -4.77 -2.81 -11.11
CA ARG A 93 -3.52 -3.19 -11.78
C ARG A 93 -2.65 -4.03 -10.85
N LEU A 94 -2.34 -3.53 -9.66
CA LEU A 94 -1.39 -4.20 -8.77
C LEU A 94 -1.97 -5.50 -8.18
N ASP A 95 -3.21 -5.48 -7.68
CA ASP A 95 -3.81 -6.64 -7.02
C ASP A 95 -4.09 -7.83 -7.96
N TYR A 96 -4.14 -7.58 -9.28
CA TYR A 96 -4.41 -8.62 -10.29
C TYR A 96 -3.23 -8.87 -11.23
N CYS A 97 -2.05 -8.32 -10.94
CA CYS A 97 -0.91 -8.45 -11.83
C CYS A 97 -0.36 -9.88 -11.86
N SER A 98 -0.06 -10.35 -13.06
CA SER A 98 0.74 -11.56 -13.27
C SER A 98 2.22 -11.29 -12.98
N LYS A 99 3.01 -12.36 -12.81
CA LYS A 99 4.46 -12.25 -12.60
C LYS A 99 5.18 -11.52 -13.75
N ASP A 100 4.68 -11.65 -14.97
CA ASP A 100 5.25 -10.97 -16.13
C ASP A 100 4.93 -9.47 -16.14
N GLU A 101 3.76 -9.10 -15.62
CA GLU A 101 3.31 -7.70 -15.51
C GLU A 101 4.04 -6.92 -14.41
N VAL A 102 4.55 -7.59 -13.37
CA VAL A 102 5.31 -6.94 -12.28
C VAL A 102 6.44 -6.06 -12.80
N LYS A 103 7.15 -6.50 -13.86
CA LYS A 103 8.25 -5.71 -14.45
C LYS A 103 7.77 -4.40 -15.06
N PHE A 104 6.58 -4.40 -15.65
CA PHE A 104 5.98 -3.20 -16.23
C PHE A 104 5.52 -2.24 -15.13
N ILE A 105 4.84 -2.76 -14.10
CA ILE A 105 4.43 -1.98 -12.93
C ILE A 105 5.63 -1.30 -12.27
N LEU A 106 6.72 -2.05 -12.03
CA LEU A 106 7.94 -1.49 -11.44
C LEU A 106 8.59 -0.44 -12.35
N LYS A 107 8.54 -0.61 -13.67
CA LYS A 107 9.08 0.38 -14.62
C LYS A 107 8.25 1.67 -14.61
N GLU A 108 6.92 1.56 -14.65
CA GLU A 108 6.00 2.71 -14.57
C GLU A 108 6.18 3.47 -13.27
N LEU A 109 6.16 2.76 -12.14
CA LEU A 109 6.30 3.36 -10.81
C LEU A 109 7.68 4.01 -10.64
N ASN A 110 8.74 3.38 -11.14
CA ASN A 110 10.09 3.94 -11.09
C ASN A 110 10.24 5.21 -11.91
N GLN A 111 9.56 5.30 -13.06
CA GLN A 111 9.53 6.51 -13.88
C GLN A 111 8.70 7.61 -13.20
N PHE A 112 7.56 7.26 -12.62
CA PHE A 112 6.68 8.22 -11.96
C PHE A 112 7.32 8.87 -10.72
N LEU A 113 8.12 8.10 -9.97
CA LEU A 113 8.78 8.52 -8.72
C LEU A 113 10.13 9.23 -8.92
N VAL A 114 10.53 9.56 -10.15
CA VAL A 114 11.82 10.22 -10.43
C VAL A 114 11.97 11.53 -9.64
N ASP A 115 10.92 12.35 -9.64
CA ASP A 115 10.87 13.70 -9.10
C ASP A 115 9.97 13.82 -7.85
N LYS A 116 9.59 12.69 -7.23
CA LYS A 116 8.61 12.65 -6.14
C LYS A 116 9.15 11.93 -4.92
N VAL A 117 8.79 12.47 -3.76
CA VAL A 117 9.03 11.82 -2.46
C VAL A 117 7.88 10.87 -2.12
N TYR A 118 6.64 11.26 -2.45
CA TYR A 118 5.42 10.50 -2.23
C TYR A 118 4.57 10.47 -3.50
N LEU A 119 3.60 9.55 -3.58
CA LEU A 119 2.80 9.35 -4.79
C LEU A 119 1.98 10.58 -5.18
N ALA A 120 1.45 11.31 -4.20
CA ALA A 120 0.64 12.50 -4.39
C ALA A 120 1.41 13.81 -4.08
N GLY A 121 2.72 13.81 -4.29
CA GLY A 121 3.56 15.01 -4.18
C GLY A 121 4.55 14.95 -3.02
N ASN A 122 4.46 15.91 -2.09
CA ASN A 122 5.44 16.14 -1.04
C ASN A 122 4.99 15.74 0.38
N LYS A 123 3.79 15.17 0.51
CA LYS A 123 3.24 14.68 1.79
C LYS A 123 2.82 13.21 1.66
N LEU A 124 2.92 12.49 2.77
CA LEU A 124 2.41 11.12 2.86
C LEU A 124 0.89 11.14 2.70
N THR A 125 0.36 10.24 1.87
CA THR A 125 -1.09 10.08 1.65
C THR A 125 -1.52 8.63 1.79
N LEU A 126 -2.83 8.40 1.77
CA LEU A 126 -3.41 7.06 1.76
C LEU A 126 -2.93 6.22 0.57
N ALA A 127 -2.63 6.86 -0.56
CA ALA A 127 -2.04 6.21 -1.72
C ALA A 127 -0.70 5.54 -1.38
N ASP A 128 0.20 6.25 -0.68
CA ASP A 128 1.50 5.70 -0.29
C ASP A 128 1.36 4.50 0.64
N MET A 129 0.48 4.61 1.63
CA MET A 129 0.22 3.57 2.62
C MET A 129 -0.26 2.28 1.95
N LEU A 130 -1.31 2.39 1.13
CA LEU A 130 -1.89 1.22 0.47
C LEU A 130 -0.99 0.67 -0.63
N MET A 131 -0.28 1.51 -1.38
CA MET A 131 0.70 1.01 -2.36
C MET A 131 1.87 0.29 -1.70
N TYR A 132 2.40 0.81 -0.59
CA TYR A 132 3.49 0.19 0.16
C TYR A 132 3.14 -1.24 0.60
N HIS A 133 1.97 -1.40 1.20
CA HIS A 133 1.49 -2.71 1.62
C HIS A 133 1.26 -3.67 0.44
N GLY A 134 0.69 -3.17 -0.66
CA GLY A 134 0.45 -3.95 -1.87
C GLY A 134 1.74 -4.46 -2.51
N ILE A 135 2.75 -3.59 -2.65
CA ILE A 135 4.00 -3.92 -3.34
C ILE A 135 5.03 -4.60 -2.43
N HIS A 136 4.82 -4.65 -1.12
CA HIS A 136 5.77 -5.22 -0.14
C HIS A 136 6.29 -6.62 -0.54
N HIS A 137 5.39 -7.51 -0.96
CA HIS A 137 5.78 -8.87 -1.35
C HIS A 137 6.64 -8.89 -2.63
N ILE A 138 6.36 -8.01 -3.59
CA ILE A 138 7.15 -7.86 -4.80
C ILE A 138 8.56 -7.39 -4.44
N ILE A 139 8.68 -6.34 -3.61
CA ILE A 139 9.98 -5.78 -3.22
C ILE A 139 10.82 -6.76 -2.40
N MET A 140 10.18 -7.58 -1.57
CA MET A 140 10.83 -8.68 -0.84
C MET A 140 11.48 -9.70 -1.78
N GLU A 141 10.83 -10.03 -2.90
CA GLU A 141 11.28 -11.05 -3.86
C GLU A 141 12.34 -10.54 -4.86
N LEU A 142 12.54 -9.22 -4.97
CA LEU A 142 13.53 -8.66 -5.89
C LEU A 142 14.97 -9.00 -5.50
N ALA A 143 15.75 -9.43 -6.50
CA ALA A 143 17.20 -9.52 -6.38
C ALA A 143 17.84 -8.13 -6.20
N VAL A 144 19.06 -8.09 -5.65
CA VAL A 144 19.79 -6.84 -5.38
C VAL A 144 19.91 -5.97 -6.64
N GLN A 145 20.28 -6.57 -7.77
CA GLN A 145 20.44 -5.89 -9.05
C GLN A 145 19.11 -5.30 -9.55
N GLN A 146 17.98 -5.97 -9.25
CA GLN A 146 16.66 -5.43 -9.59
C GLN A 146 16.28 -4.27 -8.67
N LYS A 147 16.62 -4.34 -7.38
CA LYS A 147 16.41 -3.24 -6.44
C LYS A 147 17.19 -1.98 -6.84
N GLU A 148 18.40 -2.16 -7.37
CA GLU A 148 19.21 -1.07 -7.95
C GLU A 148 18.60 -0.55 -9.26
N LYS A 149 18.14 -1.45 -10.14
CA LYS A 149 17.47 -1.07 -11.39
C LYS A 149 16.23 -0.20 -11.17
N TYR A 150 15.44 -0.52 -10.14
CA TYR A 150 14.23 0.22 -9.76
C TYR A 150 14.49 1.16 -8.58
N PHE A 151 15.57 1.95 -8.67
CA PHE A 151 16.08 2.79 -7.59
C PHE A 151 15.03 3.76 -6.98
N ASN A 152 14.18 4.40 -7.80
CA ASN A 152 13.20 5.34 -7.27
C ASN A 152 12.10 4.62 -6.47
N VAL A 153 11.69 3.44 -6.94
CA VAL A 153 10.74 2.58 -6.22
C VAL A 153 11.35 2.13 -4.90
N THR A 154 12.59 1.65 -4.90
CA THR A 154 13.24 1.15 -3.68
C THR A 154 13.58 2.28 -2.70
N ARG A 155 13.92 3.47 -3.18
CA ARG A 155 14.08 4.69 -2.38
C ARG A 155 12.77 5.12 -1.72
N TRP A 156 11.68 5.20 -2.48
CA TRP A 156 10.35 5.49 -1.94
C TRP A 156 9.95 4.41 -0.93
N PHE A 157 10.07 3.13 -1.28
CA PHE A 157 9.75 2.02 -0.39
C PHE A 157 10.54 2.07 0.92
N ASP A 158 11.85 2.35 0.85
CA ASP A 158 12.72 2.50 2.02
C ASP A 158 12.30 3.68 2.90
N HIS A 159 11.84 4.77 2.30
CA HIS A 159 11.31 5.92 3.02
C HIS A 159 10.00 5.57 3.74
N ILE A 160 9.05 4.92 3.05
CA ILE A 160 7.73 4.57 3.59
C ILE A 160 7.83 3.50 4.69
N GLN A 161 8.70 2.48 4.54
CA GLN A 161 8.84 1.42 5.56
C GLN A 161 9.37 1.93 6.92
N HIS A 162 10.03 3.09 6.93
CA HIS A 162 10.54 3.73 8.14
C HIS A 162 9.58 4.81 8.68
N TYR A 163 8.44 5.05 8.03
CA TYR A 163 7.45 5.99 8.52
C TYR A 163 6.82 5.47 9.84
N PRO A 164 6.80 6.27 10.92
CA PRO A 164 6.31 5.84 12.22
C PRO A 164 4.90 5.24 12.16
N GLY A 165 4.76 4.03 12.69
CA GLY A 165 3.47 3.36 12.78
C GLY A 165 2.88 2.91 11.45
N LEU A 166 3.63 2.85 10.35
CA LEU A 166 3.12 2.37 9.05
C LEU A 166 3.55 0.93 8.72
N ARG A 167 4.78 0.54 9.06
CA ARG A 167 5.29 -0.80 8.74
C ARG A 167 4.62 -1.90 9.57
N HIS A 168 4.28 -1.61 10.81
CA HIS A 168 3.74 -2.57 11.79
C HIS A 168 4.55 -3.88 11.79
N HIS A 169 3.88 -5.00 11.52
CA HIS A 169 4.43 -6.35 11.51
C HIS A 169 5.18 -6.75 10.23
N LEU A 170 5.22 -5.91 9.20
CA LEU A 170 5.88 -6.27 7.94
C LEU A 170 7.40 -6.34 8.12
N THR A 171 7.99 -7.40 7.57
CA THR A 171 9.45 -7.58 7.58
C THR A 171 10.11 -6.40 6.88
N PRO A 172 11.07 -5.71 7.53
CA PRO A 172 11.79 -4.61 6.90
C PRO A 172 12.66 -5.15 5.76
N VAL A 173 12.63 -4.46 4.62
CA VAL A 173 13.42 -4.84 3.44
C VAL A 173 14.69 -4.01 3.42
N ILE A 174 15.85 -4.67 3.38
CA ILE A 174 17.12 -3.97 3.22
C ILE A 174 17.20 -3.43 1.79
N VAL A 175 17.27 -2.10 1.67
CA VAL A 175 17.58 -1.39 0.44
C VAL A 175 18.99 -0.84 0.54
N LEU A 176 19.86 -1.26 -0.38
CA LEU A 176 21.24 -0.77 -0.41
C LEU A 176 21.22 0.71 -0.81
N ARG A 177 21.75 1.56 0.07
CA ARG A 177 22.02 2.96 -0.27
C ARG A 177 23.43 3.02 -0.85
N ASN A 178 23.56 3.43 -2.11
CA ASN A 178 24.87 3.78 -2.67
C ASN A 178 25.43 4.95 -1.86
N ARG A 179 26.36 4.65 -0.97
CA ARG A 179 27.10 5.64 -0.21
C ARG A 179 28.10 6.28 -1.17
N VAL A 180 27.74 7.41 -1.76
CA VAL A 180 28.69 8.19 -2.59
C VAL A 180 29.80 8.81 -1.72
N TYR A 181 29.64 8.87 -0.39
CA TYR A 181 30.66 9.37 0.52
C TYR A 181 30.87 8.44 1.73
N PRO A 182 32.13 8.07 2.07
CA PRO A 182 32.44 7.52 3.38
C PRO A 182 32.18 8.59 4.45
N ARG A 183 31.59 8.21 5.59
CA ARG A 183 31.46 9.11 6.73
C ARG A 183 32.86 9.59 7.11
N GLY A 184 33.12 10.87 6.96
CA GLY A 184 34.28 11.50 7.58
C GLY A 184 34.26 11.18 9.07
N GLN A 185 35.32 10.53 9.54
CA GLN A 185 35.61 10.41 10.96
C GLN A 185 35.81 11.85 11.48
N HIS A 186 34.93 12.29 12.35
CA HIS A 186 35.18 13.41 13.27
C HIS A 186 35.42 12.80 14.65
#